data_AF-A0A8B6H8B0-F1
#
_entry.id   AF-A0A8B6H8B0-F1
#
_cell.length_a   1.000
_cell.length_b   1.000
_cell.length_c   1.000
_cell.angle_alpha   90.00
_cell.angle_beta   90.00
_cell.angle_gamma   90.00
#
_symmetry.space_group_name_H-M   'P 1'
#
loop_
_entity.id
_entity.type
_entity.pdbx_description
1 polymer ?
#
loop_
_entity_poly.entity_id
_entity_poly.type
_entity_poly.pdbx_seq_one_letter_code
_entity_poly.pdbx_strand_id
1 'polypeptide(L)'
;VVVDDFLPMGKDRELLCSFSNNKNELWVSLLEKAYMKVMGGYDFPGSNSNIDLNALTGWIPERVAIRNNSDEFNRDKEFNRIHERFHQGHCLITIATGEIPETEADRAGLVPTHAYAMLDIREVKGKKLFMLKNPWNHLRWKGNFSENDAPNWTPEMQKALNYDPKSAQQFDNGVFWIDYDSLCRFYDVIYINWNPELFKYTHGIHSVWPAKDGPKRDAYNISDNPQYRLELRAPQASAVWILLTRHITDKDDFADNREFITLLVYKNNGQKVYYP
;
A
#
# COMPACT_ATOMS: atom_id res chain seq x y z
N VAL A 1 18.59 5.51 -12.48
CA VAL A 1 18.21 6.92 -12.77
C VAL A 1 19.28 7.80 -12.16
N VAL A 2 19.87 8.71 -12.94
CA VAL A 2 20.91 9.64 -12.43
C VAL A 2 20.25 11.00 -12.19
N VAL A 3 20.50 11.61 -11.03
CA VAL A 3 20.03 12.94 -10.63
C VAL A 3 21.19 13.73 -10.02
N ASP A 4 21.17 15.04 -10.21
CA ASP A 4 21.98 15.99 -9.43
C ASP A 4 21.30 16.30 -8.07
N ASP A 5 21.93 17.14 -7.25
CA ASP A 5 21.51 17.52 -5.90
C ASP A 5 20.74 18.85 -5.82
N PHE A 6 20.33 19.45 -6.95
CA PHE A 6 19.49 20.64 -6.94
C PHE A 6 18.05 20.28 -6.56
N LEU A 7 17.60 20.65 -5.36
CA LEU A 7 16.26 20.33 -4.84
C LEU A 7 15.29 21.52 -4.99
N PRO A 8 13.98 21.27 -5.14
CA PRO A 8 12.98 22.33 -5.17
C PRO A 8 12.87 23.01 -3.79
N MET A 9 13.05 24.33 -3.80
CA MET A 9 13.02 25.17 -2.61
C MET A 9 11.89 26.20 -2.72
N GLY A 10 11.21 26.44 -1.61
CA GLY A 10 10.24 27.51 -1.48
C GLY A 10 10.90 28.87 -1.30
N LYS A 11 10.06 29.91 -1.20
CA LYS A 11 10.54 31.30 -1.09
C LYS A 11 11.31 31.54 0.20
N ASP A 12 10.98 30.79 1.25
CA ASP A 12 11.55 30.92 2.59
C ASP A 12 12.70 29.92 2.82
N ARG A 13 13.22 29.31 1.75
CA ARG A 13 14.31 28.31 1.75
C ARG A 13 13.96 27.04 2.51
N GLU A 14 12.70 26.66 2.48
CA GLU A 14 12.18 25.37 2.87
C GLU A 14 12.21 24.39 1.70
N LEU A 15 12.45 23.10 1.98
CA LEU A 15 12.34 22.05 0.97
C LEU A 15 10.86 21.83 0.65
N LEU A 16 10.53 21.82 -0.65
CA LEU A 16 9.17 21.53 -1.14
C LEU A 16 8.94 20.03 -1.46
N CYS A 17 9.94 19.21 -1.14
CA CYS A 17 10.04 17.78 -1.41
C CYS A 17 10.09 17.00 -0.08
N SER A 18 10.01 15.67 -0.12
CA SER A 18 10.20 14.86 1.09
C SER A 18 11.59 15.10 1.71
N PHE A 19 11.66 15.28 3.03
CA PHE A 19 12.92 15.56 3.74
C PHE A 19 12.99 14.85 5.11
N SER A 20 14.21 14.66 5.61
CA SER A 20 14.45 14.12 6.95
C SER A 20 14.45 15.23 8.00
N ASN A 21 13.98 14.91 9.21
CA ASN A 21 14.16 15.79 10.37
C ASN A 21 15.64 15.94 10.74
N ASN A 22 16.48 14.97 10.37
CA ASN A 22 17.93 15.09 10.45
C ASN A 22 18.44 15.89 9.25
N LYS A 23 18.85 17.14 9.47
CA LYS A 23 19.34 18.06 8.42
C LYS A 23 20.60 17.56 7.70
N ASN A 24 21.28 16.54 8.23
CA ASN A 24 22.44 15.92 7.59
C ASN A 24 22.06 14.76 6.66
N GLU A 25 20.77 14.47 6.47
CA GLU A 25 20.28 13.40 5.59
C GLU A 25 19.56 13.98 4.37
N LEU A 26 20.15 13.81 3.19
CA LEU A 26 19.55 14.21 1.90
C LEU A 26 18.99 13.04 1.09
N TRP A 27 19.23 11.80 1.53
CA TRP A 27 18.92 10.61 0.74
C TRP A 27 17.42 10.48 0.42
N VAL A 28 16.54 10.90 1.34
CA VAL A 28 15.08 10.88 1.14
C VAL A 28 14.68 11.82 -0.02
N SER A 29 15.19 13.05 0.00
CA SER A 29 14.90 14.06 -1.02
C SER A 29 15.46 13.65 -2.39
N LEU A 30 16.67 13.07 -2.41
CA LEU A 30 17.29 12.57 -3.64
C LEU A 30 16.55 11.35 -4.20
N LEU A 31 16.07 10.45 -3.33
CA LEU A 31 15.27 9.29 -3.72
C LEU A 31 13.94 9.73 -4.34
N GLU A 32 13.23 10.65 -3.70
CA GLU A 32 12.00 11.21 -4.24
C GLU A 32 12.24 11.92 -5.57
N LYS A 33 13.30 12.74 -5.68
CA LYS A 33 13.67 13.40 -6.94
C LYS A 33 13.93 12.40 -8.07
N ALA A 34 14.66 11.33 -7.78
CA ALA A 34 14.91 10.27 -8.76
C ALA A 34 13.60 9.59 -9.19
N TYR A 35 12.69 9.35 -8.24
CA TYR A 35 11.37 8.78 -8.53
C TYR A 35 10.52 9.73 -9.37
N MET A 36 10.40 11.00 -8.98
CA MET A 36 9.68 12.04 -9.74
C MET A 36 10.25 12.24 -11.14
N LYS A 37 11.58 12.12 -11.33
CA LYS A 37 12.19 12.16 -12.66
C LYS A 37 11.69 11.03 -13.57
N VAL A 38 11.43 9.84 -13.04
CA VAL A 38 10.82 8.73 -13.79
C VAL A 38 9.34 9.00 -14.06
N MET A 39 8.63 9.56 -13.08
CA MET A 39 7.19 9.84 -13.18
C MET A 39 6.83 11.10 -13.98
N GLY A 40 7.81 11.77 -14.60
CA GLY A 40 7.58 12.93 -15.47
C GLY A 40 7.62 14.29 -14.76
N GLY A 41 8.05 14.34 -13.50
CA GLY A 41 8.25 15.56 -12.71
C GLY A 41 7.45 15.60 -11.41
N TYR A 42 7.59 16.69 -10.67
CA TYR A 42 6.91 16.92 -9.38
C TYR A 42 5.42 17.31 -9.51
N ASP A 43 4.97 17.66 -10.72
CA ASP A 43 3.55 17.80 -11.04
C ASP A 43 2.92 16.41 -11.20
N PHE A 44 2.84 15.68 -10.09
CA PHE A 44 2.44 14.28 -10.04
C PHE A 44 1.03 14.17 -9.44
N PRO A 45 0.06 13.51 -10.11
CA PRO A 45 -1.34 13.49 -9.66
C PRO A 45 -1.59 12.64 -8.41
N GLY A 46 -0.55 11.99 -7.88
CA GLY A 46 -0.65 11.02 -6.79
C GLY A 46 -0.66 9.57 -7.31
N SER A 47 -0.57 8.62 -6.39
CA SER A 47 -0.47 7.20 -6.67
C SER A 47 -0.91 6.34 -5.51
N ASN A 48 -1.04 5.04 -5.76
CA ASN A 48 -1.21 4.06 -4.70
C ASN A 48 0.16 3.62 -4.18
N SER A 49 0.33 3.71 -2.87
CA SER A 49 1.59 3.37 -2.21
C SER A 49 2.17 1.99 -2.54
N ASN A 50 1.35 0.96 -2.82
CA ASN A 50 1.89 -0.35 -3.21
C ASN A 50 2.53 -0.36 -4.60
N ILE A 51 2.08 0.49 -5.52
CA ILE A 51 2.69 0.67 -6.85
C ILE A 51 4.05 1.33 -6.67
N ASP A 52 4.13 2.36 -5.83
CA ASP A 52 5.37 3.08 -5.55
C ASP A 52 6.38 2.18 -4.84
N LEU A 53 5.93 1.43 -3.82
CA LEU A 53 6.78 0.47 -3.13
C LEU A 53 7.26 -0.63 -4.07
N ASN A 54 6.43 -1.11 -4.99
CA ASN A 54 6.87 -2.06 -6.02
C ASN A 54 7.96 -1.45 -6.93
N ALA A 55 7.81 -0.20 -7.34
CA ALA A 55 8.83 0.48 -8.15
C ALA A 55 10.16 0.69 -7.39
N LEU A 56 10.09 0.93 -6.08
CA LEU A 56 11.25 1.18 -5.22
C LEU A 56 11.96 -0.11 -4.75
N THR A 57 11.22 -1.20 -4.55
CA THR A 57 11.73 -2.42 -3.89
C THR A 57 11.66 -3.67 -4.75
N GLY A 58 10.83 -3.68 -5.79
CA GLY A 58 10.48 -4.89 -6.55
C GLY A 58 9.57 -5.87 -5.80
N TRP A 59 9.03 -5.49 -4.62
CA TRP A 59 8.14 -6.34 -3.85
C TRP A 59 6.73 -6.38 -4.43
N ILE A 60 6.14 -7.58 -4.45
CA ILE A 60 4.93 -7.90 -5.23
C ILE A 60 3.71 -7.19 -4.61
N PRO A 61 3.05 -6.26 -5.31
CA PRO A 61 1.95 -5.50 -4.75
C PRO A 61 0.65 -6.30 -4.71
N GLU A 62 -0.09 -6.15 -3.63
CA GLU A 62 -1.46 -6.61 -3.44
C GLU A 62 -2.30 -5.46 -2.87
N ARG A 63 -3.58 -5.45 -3.24
CA ARG A 63 -4.58 -4.50 -2.74
C ARG A 63 -5.69 -5.27 -2.05
N VAL A 64 -5.90 -5.02 -0.77
CA VAL A 64 -6.99 -5.61 0.01
C VAL A 64 -7.98 -4.50 0.37
N ALA A 65 -9.14 -4.51 -0.29
CA ALA A 65 -10.21 -3.57 0.03
C ALA A 65 -10.86 -3.95 1.37
N ILE A 66 -10.99 -2.98 2.27
CA ILE A 66 -11.67 -3.13 3.54
C ILE A 66 -13.17 -2.96 3.29
N ARG A 67 -13.88 -4.09 3.20
CA ARG A 67 -15.33 -4.12 2.93
C ARG A 67 -16.05 -4.89 4.03
N ASN A 68 -16.43 -4.20 5.11
CA ASN A 68 -16.98 -4.84 6.31
C ASN A 68 -18.24 -5.70 6.07
N ASN A 69 -18.97 -5.44 4.99
CA ASN A 69 -20.25 -6.09 4.68
C ASN A 69 -20.18 -7.01 3.46
N SER A 70 -18.98 -7.35 2.95
CA SER A 70 -18.86 -8.30 1.83
C SER A 70 -18.23 -9.62 2.27
N ASP A 71 -18.67 -10.71 1.65
CA ASP A 71 -18.07 -12.04 1.83
C ASP A 71 -16.61 -12.11 1.31
N GLU A 72 -16.18 -11.09 0.57
CA GLU A 72 -14.83 -11.00 0.00
C GLU A 72 -13.77 -10.63 1.04
N PHE A 73 -14.14 -9.93 2.13
CA PHE A 73 -13.20 -9.45 3.14
C PHE A 73 -13.46 -10.09 4.51
N ASN A 74 -12.67 -11.12 4.82
CA ASN A 74 -12.69 -11.73 6.15
C ASN A 74 -11.64 -11.06 7.06
N ARG A 75 -12.12 -10.17 7.94
CA ARG A 75 -11.31 -9.39 8.88
C ARG A 75 -10.31 -10.24 9.66
N ASP A 76 -10.76 -11.33 10.28
CA ASP A 76 -9.90 -12.14 11.15
C ASP A 76 -8.84 -12.91 10.37
N LYS A 77 -9.22 -13.46 9.22
CA LYS A 77 -8.29 -14.14 8.32
C LYS A 77 -7.21 -13.18 7.82
N GLU A 78 -7.60 -11.99 7.38
CA GLU A 78 -6.66 -11.00 6.87
C GLU A 78 -5.76 -10.46 7.96
N PHE A 79 -6.29 -10.16 9.15
CA PHE A 79 -5.47 -9.80 10.31
C PHE A 79 -4.41 -10.86 10.62
N ASN A 80 -4.81 -12.13 10.75
CA ASN A 80 -3.88 -13.22 11.08
C ASN A 80 -2.80 -13.36 9.99
N ARG A 81 -3.20 -13.25 8.72
CA ARG A 81 -2.31 -13.33 7.57
C ARG A 81 -1.23 -12.24 7.60
N ILE A 82 -1.62 -10.98 7.79
CA ILE A 82 -0.67 -9.87 7.80
C ILE A 82 0.14 -9.82 9.10
N HIS A 83 -0.46 -10.15 10.24
CA HIS A 83 0.23 -10.19 11.52
C HIS A 83 1.40 -11.18 11.50
N GLU A 84 1.15 -12.42 11.08
CA GLU A 84 2.20 -13.44 10.99
C GLU A 84 3.32 -13.02 10.02
N ARG A 85 2.94 -12.57 8.81
CA ARG A 85 3.90 -12.29 7.75
C ARG A 85 4.70 -11.01 7.99
N PHE A 86 4.11 -10.01 8.61
CA PHE A 86 4.81 -8.78 8.98
C PHE A 86 5.94 -9.07 9.96
N HIS A 87 5.67 -9.85 11.02
CA HIS A 87 6.69 -10.23 12.02
C HIS A 87 7.77 -11.17 11.47
N GLN A 88 7.51 -11.85 10.35
CA GLN A 88 8.52 -12.62 9.62
C GLN A 88 9.37 -11.75 8.66
N GLY A 89 9.07 -10.45 8.53
CA GLY A 89 9.75 -9.56 7.58
C GLY A 89 9.37 -9.84 6.12
N HIS A 90 8.21 -10.45 5.88
CA HIS A 90 7.78 -10.90 4.57
C HIS A 90 6.89 -9.91 3.81
N CYS A 91 6.48 -8.80 4.44
CA CYS A 91 5.69 -7.78 3.80
C CYS A 91 5.96 -6.36 4.32
N LEU A 92 5.80 -5.39 3.43
CA LEU A 92 5.67 -3.97 3.75
C LEU A 92 4.20 -3.59 3.61
N ILE A 93 3.68 -2.81 4.56
CA ILE A 93 2.25 -2.50 4.61
C ILE A 93 2.02 -1.01 4.82
N THR A 94 1.15 -0.47 3.99
CA THR A 94 0.55 0.85 4.13
C THR A 94 -0.97 0.70 4.14
N ILE A 95 -1.65 1.63 4.79
CA ILE A 95 -3.11 1.58 4.93
C ILE A 95 -3.63 2.98 4.60
N ALA A 96 -4.62 3.07 3.72
CA ALA A 96 -5.11 4.35 3.23
C ALA A 96 -6.58 4.58 3.61
N THR A 97 -6.86 5.82 4.01
CA THR A 97 -8.20 6.33 4.25
C THR A 97 -8.92 6.55 2.91
N GLY A 98 -10.24 6.40 2.95
CA GLY A 98 -11.11 6.79 1.85
C GLY A 98 -11.45 8.27 1.89
N GLU A 99 -12.54 8.62 1.21
CA GLU A 99 -13.20 9.90 1.45
C GLU A 99 -13.77 9.91 2.87
N ILE A 100 -13.41 10.92 3.65
CA ILE A 100 -13.93 11.15 5.00
C ILE A 100 -14.41 12.60 5.03
N PRO A 101 -15.64 12.89 5.49
CA PRO A 101 -16.07 14.27 5.69
C PRO A 101 -15.10 15.01 6.60
N GLU A 102 -14.71 16.23 6.24
CA GLU A 102 -13.69 17.03 6.95
C GLU A 102 -13.94 17.12 8.46
N THR A 103 -15.19 17.33 8.86
CA THR A 103 -15.57 17.38 10.28
C THR A 103 -15.35 16.06 11.03
N GLU A 104 -15.55 14.92 10.37
CA GLU A 104 -15.29 13.61 10.94
C GLU A 104 -13.78 13.31 10.94
N ALA A 105 -13.06 13.69 9.89
CA ALA A 105 -11.63 13.56 9.77
C ALA A 105 -10.89 14.33 10.88
N ASP A 106 -11.27 15.58 11.12
CA ASP A 106 -10.74 16.43 12.18
C ASP A 106 -11.00 15.87 13.58
N ARG A 107 -12.22 15.37 13.80
CA ARG A 107 -12.62 14.74 15.06
C ARG A 107 -11.84 13.44 15.30
N ALA A 108 -11.65 12.65 14.26
CA ALA A 108 -10.89 11.40 14.29
C ALA A 108 -9.37 11.63 14.36
N GLY A 109 -8.88 12.79 13.92
CA GLY A 109 -7.45 13.04 13.73
C GLY A 109 -6.86 12.25 12.58
N LEU A 110 -7.63 12.09 11.49
CA LEU A 110 -7.22 11.42 10.26
C LEU A 110 -7.29 12.38 9.08
N VAL A 111 -6.52 12.10 8.04
CA VAL A 111 -6.53 12.84 6.78
C VAL A 111 -7.33 12.02 5.77
N PRO A 112 -8.31 12.61 5.05
CA PRO A 112 -9.00 11.92 3.96
C PRO A 112 -8.05 11.57 2.82
N THR A 113 -8.31 10.46 2.11
CA THR A 113 -7.56 10.05 0.91
C THR A 113 -6.04 9.99 1.10
N HIS A 114 -5.59 9.51 2.26
CA HIS A 114 -4.19 9.60 2.70
C HIS A 114 -3.66 8.25 3.15
N ALA A 115 -2.38 7.99 2.86
CA ALA A 115 -1.72 6.74 3.21
C ALA A 115 -0.89 6.87 4.50
N TYR A 116 -1.02 5.86 5.36
CA TYR A 116 -0.28 5.72 6.61
C TYR A 116 0.61 4.48 6.53
N ALA A 117 1.86 4.58 6.99
CA ALA A 117 2.75 3.42 7.06
C ALA A 117 2.44 2.59 8.30
N MET A 118 2.34 1.27 8.16
CA MET A 118 2.21 0.37 9.29
C MET A 118 3.60 0.07 9.87
N LEU A 119 3.80 0.46 11.12
CA LEU A 119 5.07 0.27 11.84
C LEU A 119 5.07 -0.99 12.71
N ASP A 120 3.92 -1.41 13.22
CA ASP A 120 3.76 -2.65 13.99
C ASP A 120 2.28 -3.10 13.96
N ILE A 121 2.06 -4.37 14.26
CA ILE A 121 0.74 -5.00 14.39
C ILE A 121 0.80 -6.01 15.53
N ARG A 122 -0.18 -5.96 16.45
CA ARG A 122 -0.17 -6.77 17.68
C ARG A 122 -1.56 -7.28 18.03
N GLU A 123 -1.60 -8.44 18.67
CA GLU A 123 -2.77 -8.91 19.41
C GLU A 123 -2.46 -8.97 20.91
N VAL A 124 -3.13 -8.15 21.72
CA VAL A 124 -2.89 -8.05 23.17
C VAL A 124 -4.23 -8.08 23.89
N LYS A 125 -4.40 -9.02 24.84
CA LYS A 125 -5.65 -9.19 25.61
C LYS A 125 -6.91 -9.31 24.71
N GLY A 126 -6.79 -10.01 23.58
CA GLY A 126 -7.88 -10.17 22.60
C GLY A 126 -8.19 -8.90 21.80
N LYS A 127 -7.34 -7.87 21.86
CA LYS A 127 -7.45 -6.65 21.05
C LYS A 127 -6.42 -6.69 19.93
N LYS A 128 -6.91 -6.51 18.70
CA LYS A 128 -6.13 -6.41 17.47
C LYS A 128 -5.79 -4.95 17.22
N LEU A 129 -4.50 -4.63 17.23
CA LEU A 129 -3.99 -3.26 17.26
C LEU A 129 -2.95 -3.05 16.16
N PHE A 130 -2.96 -1.85 15.59
CA PHE A 130 -2.07 -1.43 14.53
C PHE A 130 -1.34 -0.16 14.95
N MET A 131 -0.02 -0.12 14.80
CA MET A 131 0.77 1.08 14.97
C MET A 131 0.99 1.71 13.61
N LEU A 132 0.43 2.91 13.42
CA LEU A 132 0.48 3.62 12.15
C LEU A 132 1.29 4.90 12.28
N LYS A 133 1.90 5.33 11.16
CA LYS A 133 2.63 6.58 11.01
C LYS A 133 1.98 7.45 9.95
N ASN A 134 1.60 8.67 10.35
CA ASN A 134 1.31 9.74 9.40
C ASN A 134 2.63 10.26 8.80
N PRO A 135 2.84 10.20 7.47
CA PRO A 135 4.06 10.69 6.84
C PRO A 135 4.32 12.20 7.06
N TRP A 136 3.28 13.00 7.34
CA TRP A 136 3.43 14.43 7.65
C TRP A 136 4.04 14.72 9.03
N ASN A 137 4.32 13.68 9.81
CA ASN A 137 5.00 13.79 11.10
C ASN A 137 4.26 14.61 12.17
N HIS A 138 2.96 14.77 11.99
CA HIS A 138 2.00 15.33 12.93
C HIS A 138 0.61 14.74 12.65
N LEU A 139 -0.39 15.10 13.45
CA LEU A 139 -1.79 14.73 13.31
C LEU A 139 -2.00 13.22 13.51
N ARG A 140 -2.33 12.86 14.75
CA ARG A 140 -2.62 11.49 15.19
C ARG A 140 -4.09 11.22 15.35
N TRP A 141 -4.42 9.94 15.26
CA TRP A 141 -5.70 9.37 15.68
C TRP A 141 -6.09 9.81 17.09
N LYS A 142 -7.36 10.22 17.27
CA LYS A 142 -7.90 10.79 18.51
C LYS A 142 -8.91 9.87 19.22
N GLY A 143 -9.15 8.67 18.71
CA GLY A 143 -10.12 7.73 19.28
C GLY A 143 -9.47 6.69 20.21
N ASN A 144 -9.99 5.47 20.18
CA ASN A 144 -9.52 4.37 21.03
C ASN A 144 -8.03 4.08 20.82
N PHE A 145 -7.28 3.91 21.89
CA PHE A 145 -5.82 3.75 21.89
C PHE A 145 -5.06 4.97 21.34
N SER A 146 -5.69 6.15 21.24
CA SER A 146 -4.95 7.42 21.12
C SER A 146 -4.20 7.72 22.42
N GLU A 147 -3.21 8.62 22.36
CA GLU A 147 -2.49 9.08 23.54
C GLU A 147 -3.38 9.72 24.63
N ASN A 148 -4.58 10.16 24.28
CA ASN A 148 -5.53 10.78 25.20
C ASN A 148 -6.54 9.77 25.80
N ASP A 149 -6.51 8.51 25.34
CA ASP A 149 -7.43 7.46 25.78
C ASP A 149 -6.91 6.72 27.03
N ALA A 150 -6.85 7.44 28.15
CA ALA A 150 -6.36 6.91 29.42
C ALA A 150 -7.02 5.57 29.86
N PRO A 151 -8.33 5.32 29.65
CA PRO A 151 -8.96 4.06 30.03
C PRO A 151 -8.36 2.81 29.36
N ASN A 152 -7.95 2.89 28.10
CA ASN A 152 -7.39 1.74 27.39
C ASN A 152 -5.87 1.54 27.66
N TRP A 153 -5.18 2.56 28.18
CA TRP A 153 -3.76 2.51 28.49
C TRP A 153 -3.44 2.01 29.90
N THR A 154 -3.78 0.75 30.19
CA THR A 154 -3.32 0.10 31.44
C THR A 154 -1.79 -0.09 31.46
N PRO A 155 -1.13 -0.23 32.62
CA PRO A 155 0.31 -0.49 32.69
C PRO A 155 0.75 -1.71 31.87
N GLU A 156 -0.08 -2.75 31.80
CA GLU A 156 0.21 -3.93 30.99
C GLU A 156 0.10 -3.64 29.49
N MET A 157 -0.86 -2.82 29.06
CA MET A 157 -0.99 -2.42 27.65
C MET A 157 0.19 -1.55 27.22
N GLN A 158 0.58 -0.57 28.03
CA GLN A 158 1.76 0.27 27.79
C GLN A 158 3.03 -0.57 27.66
N LYS A 159 3.21 -1.54 28.57
CA LYS A 159 4.35 -2.47 28.52
C LYS A 159 4.32 -3.38 27.29
N ALA A 160 3.16 -3.96 26.97
CA ALA A 160 3.03 -4.91 25.86
C ALA A 160 3.23 -4.25 24.48
N LEU A 161 2.81 -3.00 24.34
CA LEU A 161 2.91 -2.22 23.10
C LEU A 161 4.14 -1.32 23.05
N ASN A 162 4.97 -1.32 24.10
CA ASN A 162 6.12 -0.45 24.26
C ASN A 162 5.78 1.03 23.95
N TYR A 163 4.69 1.51 24.53
CA TYR A 163 4.13 2.84 24.23
C TYR A 163 3.84 3.62 25.51
N ASP A 164 4.35 4.84 25.57
CA ASP A 164 4.07 5.79 26.65
C ASP A 164 3.15 6.92 26.15
N PRO A 165 1.85 6.91 26.52
CA PRO A 165 0.91 7.95 26.11
C PRO A 165 1.27 9.33 26.65
N LYS A 166 1.95 9.43 27.81
CA LYS A 166 2.34 10.74 28.39
C LYS A 166 3.46 11.38 27.58
N SER A 167 4.46 10.61 27.19
CA SER A 167 5.50 11.08 26.27
C SER A 167 4.90 11.47 24.92
N ALA A 168 3.95 10.67 24.41
CA ALA A 168 3.29 10.97 23.14
C ALA A 168 2.50 12.28 23.19
N GLN A 169 1.84 12.61 24.30
CA GLN A 169 1.13 13.89 24.46
C GLN A 169 2.05 15.13 24.38
N GLN A 170 3.33 14.99 24.70
CA GLN A 170 4.27 16.11 24.69
C GLN A 170 4.83 16.41 23.30
N PHE A 171 4.98 15.38 22.45
CA PHE A 171 5.57 15.50 21.13
C PHE A 171 4.77 14.68 20.11
N ASP A 172 4.14 15.39 19.17
CA ASP A 172 3.46 14.76 18.06
C ASP A 172 4.46 14.45 16.95
N ASN A 173 4.69 13.16 16.73
CA ASN A 173 5.49 12.62 15.64
C ASN A 173 4.62 11.87 14.61
N GLY A 174 3.30 11.97 14.69
CA GLY A 174 2.35 11.27 13.84
C GLY A 174 2.31 9.75 14.01
N VAL A 175 2.94 9.17 15.04
CA VAL A 175 2.85 7.73 15.37
C VAL A 175 1.75 7.51 16.39
N PHE A 176 0.87 6.55 16.13
CA PHE A 176 -0.23 6.20 17.03
C PHE A 176 -0.64 4.73 16.92
N TRP A 177 -1.27 4.22 17.98
CA TRP A 177 -1.98 2.94 17.94
C TRP A 177 -3.46 3.15 17.63
N ILE A 178 -4.06 2.20 16.92
CA ILE A 178 -5.49 2.16 16.61
C ILE A 178 -6.01 0.72 16.68
N ASP A 179 -7.24 0.54 17.16
CA ASP A 179 -7.88 -0.77 17.17
C ASP A 179 -8.44 -1.17 15.80
N TYR A 180 -8.58 -2.47 15.58
CA TYR A 180 -8.99 -2.99 14.28
C TYR A 180 -10.44 -2.65 13.89
N ASP A 181 -11.34 -2.41 14.85
CA ASP A 181 -12.71 -1.96 14.54
C ASP A 181 -12.69 -0.52 14.04
N SER A 182 -11.93 0.36 14.70
CA SER A 182 -11.71 1.73 14.25
C SER A 182 -11.00 1.76 12.89
N LEU A 183 -9.97 0.95 12.68
CA LEU A 183 -9.28 0.86 11.39
C LEU A 183 -10.24 0.46 10.28
N CYS A 184 -11.02 -0.61 10.49
CA CYS A 184 -12.00 -1.07 9.51
C CYS A 184 -13.12 -0.05 9.22
N ARG A 185 -13.36 0.91 10.13
CA ARG A 185 -14.35 1.97 9.94
C ARG A 185 -13.83 3.13 9.09
N PHE A 186 -12.58 3.54 9.28
CA PHE A 186 -12.04 4.78 8.69
C PHE A 186 -11.14 4.55 7.48
N TYR A 187 -10.67 3.33 7.27
CA TYR A 187 -9.75 3.00 6.18
C TYR A 187 -10.44 2.13 5.14
N ASP A 188 -10.13 2.39 3.87
CA ASP A 188 -10.77 1.72 2.73
C ASP A 188 -9.92 0.57 2.19
N VAL A 189 -8.60 0.60 2.44
CA VAL A 189 -7.67 -0.30 1.76
C VAL A 189 -6.40 -0.54 2.56
N ILE A 190 -5.99 -1.81 2.58
CA ILE A 190 -4.66 -2.25 3.00
C ILE A 190 -3.85 -2.53 1.74
N TYR A 191 -2.75 -1.82 1.60
CA TYR A 191 -1.76 -2.00 0.55
C TYR A 191 -0.62 -2.85 1.10
N ILE A 192 -0.37 -4.00 0.46
CA ILE A 192 0.65 -4.95 0.90
C ILE A 192 1.64 -5.13 -0.23
N ASN A 193 2.93 -5.06 0.07
CA ASN A 193 3.98 -5.49 -0.83
C ASN A 193 4.66 -6.72 -0.23
N TRP A 194 4.70 -7.81 -0.97
CA TRP A 194 5.23 -9.10 -0.51
C TRP A 194 6.67 -9.28 -0.95
N ASN A 195 7.51 -9.78 -0.03
CA ASN A 195 8.88 -10.16 -0.35
C ASN A 195 8.87 -11.23 -1.46
N PRO A 196 9.49 -10.98 -2.63
CA PRO A 196 9.55 -11.95 -3.72
C PRO A 196 10.22 -13.28 -3.33
N GLU A 197 11.08 -13.29 -2.31
CA GLU A 197 11.76 -14.50 -1.81
C GLU A 197 10.80 -15.55 -1.23
N LEU A 198 9.55 -15.17 -0.93
CA LEU A 198 8.49 -16.11 -0.58
C LEU A 198 8.20 -17.12 -1.71
N PHE A 199 8.50 -16.76 -2.95
CA PHE A 199 8.17 -17.54 -4.13
C PHE A 199 9.40 -18.34 -4.58
N LYS A 200 9.39 -19.63 -4.26
CA LYS A 200 10.47 -20.56 -4.64
C LYS A 200 10.72 -20.61 -6.16
N TYR A 201 9.66 -20.43 -6.95
CA TYR A 201 9.73 -20.47 -8.41
C TYR A 201 9.14 -19.17 -8.95
N THR A 202 9.95 -18.43 -9.71
CA THR A 202 9.56 -17.18 -10.35
C THR A 202 9.94 -17.22 -11.82
N HIS A 203 9.11 -16.61 -12.66
CA HIS A 203 9.38 -16.47 -14.09
C HIS A 203 8.76 -15.16 -14.57
N GLY A 204 9.50 -14.41 -15.39
CA GLY A 204 9.05 -13.14 -15.97
C GLY A 204 9.11 -13.20 -17.49
N ILE A 205 8.06 -12.70 -18.13
CA ILE A 205 7.99 -12.55 -19.59
C ILE A 205 7.74 -11.07 -19.87
N HIS A 206 8.54 -10.49 -20.76
CA HIS A 206 8.35 -9.13 -21.23
C HIS A 206 7.96 -9.17 -22.70
N SER A 207 6.84 -8.53 -23.03
CA SER A 207 6.33 -8.41 -24.39
C SER A 207 5.78 -7.02 -24.61
N VAL A 208 5.87 -6.53 -25.84
CA VAL A 208 5.19 -5.30 -26.26
C VAL A 208 3.91 -5.70 -26.97
N TRP A 209 2.82 -5.06 -26.58
CA TRP A 209 1.53 -5.21 -27.23
C TRP A 209 0.91 -3.84 -27.45
N PRO A 210 0.89 -3.33 -28.69
CA PRO A 210 0.27 -2.04 -28.98
C PRO A 210 -1.24 -2.07 -28.77
N ALA A 211 -1.80 -1.07 -28.08
CA ALA A 211 -3.24 -1.00 -27.78
C ALA A 211 -4.18 -0.91 -29.01
N LYS A 212 -3.61 -0.69 -30.20
CA LYS A 212 -4.31 -0.75 -31.49
C LYS A 212 -4.49 -2.18 -32.01
N ASP A 213 -3.69 -3.11 -31.51
CA ASP A 213 -3.68 -4.51 -31.92
C ASP A 213 -4.51 -5.29 -30.89
N GLY A 214 -5.50 -6.07 -31.33
CA GLY A 214 -6.39 -6.83 -30.45
C GLY A 214 -7.66 -6.08 -30.01
N PRO A 215 -8.70 -6.80 -29.57
CA PRO A 215 -9.98 -6.20 -29.22
C PRO A 215 -9.92 -5.42 -27.90
N LYS A 216 -10.28 -4.13 -27.93
CA LYS A 216 -10.44 -3.30 -26.71
C LYS A 216 -11.59 -3.73 -25.79
N ARG A 217 -12.45 -4.62 -26.27
CA ARG A 217 -13.63 -5.11 -25.54
C ARG A 217 -13.69 -6.62 -25.63
N ASP A 218 -13.93 -7.25 -24.49
CA ASP A 218 -14.06 -8.71 -24.30
C ASP A 218 -15.27 -9.32 -25.05
N ALA A 219 -16.09 -8.50 -25.72
CA ALA A 219 -17.21 -8.93 -26.55
C ALA A 219 -16.76 -9.49 -27.93
N TYR A 220 -15.52 -9.24 -28.34
CA TYR A 220 -14.95 -9.73 -29.59
C TYR A 220 -14.06 -10.96 -29.36
N ASN A 221 -13.57 -11.55 -30.46
CA ASN A 221 -12.72 -12.74 -30.38
C ASN A 221 -11.41 -12.45 -29.63
N ILE A 222 -11.29 -12.99 -28.41
CA ILE A 222 -10.09 -12.86 -27.57
C ILE A 222 -8.89 -13.67 -28.08
N SER A 223 -9.03 -14.47 -29.14
CA SER A 223 -7.92 -15.30 -29.65
C SER A 223 -6.75 -14.49 -30.20
N ASP A 224 -7.01 -13.25 -30.62
CA ASP A 224 -6.00 -12.36 -31.21
C ASP A 224 -5.08 -11.74 -30.16
N ASN A 225 -5.42 -11.91 -28.88
CA ASN A 225 -4.60 -11.55 -27.74
C ASN A 225 -3.44 -12.55 -27.58
N PRO A 226 -2.20 -12.12 -27.27
CA PRO A 226 -1.15 -12.98 -26.73
C PRO A 226 -1.61 -13.98 -25.68
N GLN A 227 -1.31 -15.25 -25.96
CA GLN A 227 -1.67 -16.38 -25.13
C GLN A 227 -0.42 -17.01 -24.55
N TYR A 228 -0.52 -17.38 -23.27
CA TYR A 228 0.56 -18.02 -22.53
C TYR A 228 0.05 -19.32 -21.93
N ARG A 229 0.92 -20.33 -21.85
CA ARG A 229 0.61 -21.60 -21.19
C ARG A 229 1.43 -21.74 -19.92
N LEU A 230 0.74 -21.86 -18.79
CA LEU A 230 1.35 -22.18 -17.51
C LEU A 230 1.19 -23.67 -17.22
N GLU A 231 2.30 -24.38 -17.05
CA GLU A 231 2.30 -25.79 -16.64
C GLU A 231 2.70 -25.91 -15.17
N LEU A 232 1.79 -26.43 -14.35
CA LEU A 232 2.02 -26.61 -12.91
C LEU A 232 2.31 -28.07 -12.61
N ARG A 233 3.56 -28.36 -12.25
CA ARG A 233 3.99 -29.67 -11.74
C ARG A 233 4.26 -29.58 -10.26
N ALA A 234 3.19 -29.58 -9.46
CA ALA A 234 3.28 -29.55 -8.00
C ALA A 234 2.74 -30.85 -7.40
N PRO A 235 3.39 -31.42 -6.37
CA PRO A 235 2.92 -32.64 -5.71
C PRO A 235 1.64 -32.41 -4.87
N GLN A 236 1.32 -31.16 -4.56
CA GLN A 236 0.18 -30.74 -3.77
C GLN A 236 -0.45 -29.47 -4.36
N ALA A 237 -1.64 -29.11 -3.88
CA ALA A 237 -2.26 -27.84 -4.23
C ALA A 237 -1.33 -26.68 -3.84
N SER A 238 -1.07 -25.80 -4.80
CA SER A 238 -0.13 -24.68 -4.65
C SER A 238 -0.78 -23.39 -5.11
N ALA A 239 -0.44 -22.28 -4.45
CA ALA A 239 -0.83 -20.95 -4.89
C ALA A 239 0.04 -20.50 -6.07
N VAL A 240 -0.59 -19.84 -7.03
CA VAL A 240 0.09 -19.20 -8.17
C VAL A 240 -0.29 -17.74 -8.17
N TRP A 241 0.71 -16.87 -8.26
CA TRP A 241 0.53 -15.43 -8.33
C TRP A 241 0.94 -14.99 -9.72
N ILE A 242 0.10 -14.15 -10.35
CA ILE A 242 0.37 -13.58 -11.66
C ILE A 242 0.33 -12.07 -11.51
N LEU A 243 1.48 -11.43 -11.70
CA LEU A 243 1.62 -9.98 -11.69
C LEU A 243 1.66 -9.47 -13.13
N LEU A 244 0.69 -8.65 -13.50
CA LEU A 244 0.69 -7.95 -14.78
C LEU A 244 1.20 -6.53 -14.56
N THR A 245 2.15 -6.12 -15.38
CA THR A 245 2.72 -4.77 -15.36
C THR A 245 2.59 -4.15 -16.74
N ARG A 246 2.02 -2.94 -16.80
CA ARG A 246 2.06 -2.10 -18.01
C ARG A 246 3.11 -1.01 -17.82
N HIS A 247 3.90 -0.78 -18.85
CA HIS A 247 4.77 0.39 -18.91
C HIS A 247 3.94 1.57 -19.42
N ILE A 248 3.84 2.62 -18.62
CA ILE A 248 3.14 3.84 -19.00
C ILE A 248 4.18 4.81 -19.54
N THR A 249 3.99 5.23 -20.80
CA THR A 249 4.90 6.15 -21.49
C THR A 249 4.34 7.56 -21.63
N ASP A 250 3.08 7.76 -21.25
CA ASP A 250 2.35 9.02 -21.30
C ASP A 250 1.79 9.36 -19.90
N LYS A 251 2.14 10.54 -19.39
CA LYS A 251 1.70 11.02 -18.08
C LYS A 251 0.18 11.23 -18.03
N ASP A 252 -0.43 11.63 -19.13
CA ASP A 252 -1.89 11.87 -19.17
C ASP A 252 -2.67 10.57 -19.08
N ASP A 253 -2.14 9.48 -19.66
CA ASP A 253 -2.69 8.13 -19.51
C ASP A 253 -2.60 7.64 -18.05
N PHE A 254 -1.50 7.95 -17.35
CA PHE A 254 -1.38 7.66 -15.92
C PHE A 254 -2.42 8.44 -15.09
N ALA A 255 -2.60 9.74 -15.38
CA ALA A 255 -3.51 10.60 -14.63
C ALA A 255 -4.99 10.20 -14.82
N ASP A 256 -5.38 9.88 -16.06
CA ASP A 256 -6.78 9.62 -16.42
C ASP A 256 -7.13 8.12 -16.46
N ASN A 257 -6.16 7.22 -16.27
CA ASN A 257 -6.32 5.76 -16.42
C ASN A 257 -7.04 5.38 -17.73
N ARG A 258 -6.55 5.85 -18.88
CA ARG A 258 -7.26 5.71 -20.16
C ARG A 258 -7.23 4.28 -20.70
N GLU A 259 -6.17 3.56 -20.41
CA GLU A 259 -6.02 2.16 -20.78
C GLU A 259 -6.03 1.24 -19.55
N PHE A 260 -6.50 0.01 -19.72
CA PHE A 260 -6.52 -1.03 -18.68
C PHE A 260 -5.88 -2.30 -19.22
N ILE A 261 -5.25 -3.07 -18.34
CA ILE A 261 -4.76 -4.41 -18.66
C ILE A 261 -5.50 -5.44 -17.83
N THR A 262 -5.71 -6.62 -18.40
CA THR A 262 -6.40 -7.71 -17.74
C THR A 262 -5.84 -9.05 -18.21
N LEU A 263 -6.11 -10.12 -17.45
CA LEU A 263 -5.76 -11.48 -17.81
C LEU A 263 -6.94 -12.40 -17.56
N LEU A 264 -7.20 -13.27 -18.53
CA LEU A 264 -8.17 -14.33 -18.42
C LEU A 264 -7.44 -15.66 -18.27
N VAL A 265 -7.78 -16.43 -17.24
CA VAL A 265 -7.15 -17.73 -16.98
C VAL A 265 -8.15 -18.85 -17.26
N TYR A 266 -7.74 -19.78 -18.12
CA TYR A 266 -8.52 -20.94 -18.52
C TYR A 266 -7.79 -22.23 -18.14
N LYS A 267 -8.55 -23.27 -17.75
CA LYS A 267 -8.07 -24.65 -17.72
C LYS A 267 -7.98 -25.19 -19.14
N ASN A 268 -7.18 -26.25 -19.32
CA ASN A 268 -6.94 -26.89 -20.62
C ASN A 268 -8.22 -27.41 -21.31
N ASN A 269 -9.32 -27.61 -20.58
CA ASN A 269 -10.64 -27.97 -21.13
C ASN A 269 -11.47 -26.74 -21.57
N GLY A 270 -10.88 -25.55 -21.62
CA GLY A 270 -11.56 -24.29 -21.94
C GLY A 270 -12.40 -23.73 -20.79
N GLN A 271 -12.43 -24.38 -19.62
CA GLN A 271 -13.15 -23.86 -18.46
C GLN A 271 -12.43 -22.63 -17.90
N LYS A 272 -13.13 -21.50 -17.86
CA LYS A 272 -12.63 -20.26 -17.26
C LYS A 272 -12.49 -20.45 -15.75
N VAL A 273 -11.33 -20.08 -15.19
CA VAL A 273 -10.99 -20.23 -13.76
C VAL A 273 -10.85 -18.90 -13.05
N TYR A 274 -10.48 -17.86 -13.79
CA TYR A 274 -10.38 -16.50 -13.26
C TYR A 274 -11.01 -15.51 -14.24
N TYR A 275 -11.82 -14.62 -13.67
CA TYR A 275 -12.32 -13.42 -14.30
C TYR A 275 -12.10 -12.28 -13.30
N PRO A 276 -11.40 -11.20 -13.68
CA PRO A 276 -11.17 -10.07 -12.79
C PRO A 276 -12.44 -9.28 -12.46
#